data_AF-A0A4U9UQC5-F1
#
_entry.id   AF-A0A4U9UQC5-F1
#
_cell.length_a   1.000
_cell.length_b   1.000
_cell.length_c   1.000
_cell.angle_alpha   90.00
_cell.angle_beta   90.00
_cell.angle_gamma   90.00
#
_symmetry.space_group_name_H-M   'P 1'
#
loop_
_entity.id
_entity.type
_entity.pdbx_description
1 polymer ?
#
loop_
_entity_poly.entity_id
_entity_poly.type
_entity_poly.pdbx_seq_one_letter_code
_entity_poly.pdbx_strand_id
1 'polypeptide(L)'
;MVIYGAGSSGLVGKELEYQLIKIKKDVSCHLDYSIQFSIVNTLDKHDLLIIISHSGENQDGVKLLTLAQQLGVPSIAITKMGQSRISGLADVLLHTISTESVSRLIPIRSKISQLSVINMLVTNLFIQQYDERLLKQTQTRAERFYNQKQQALTRPHTLAGLKT
;
A
#
# COMPACT_ATOMS: atom_id res chain seq x y z
N MET A 1 7.62 -6.69 -0.83
CA MET A 1 6.15 -6.89 -0.94
C MET A 1 5.62 -6.02 -2.07
N VAL A 2 4.61 -6.49 -2.78
CA VAL A 2 4.08 -5.82 -3.96
C VAL A 2 2.56 -5.78 -3.90
N ILE A 3 1.96 -4.64 -4.23
CA ILE A 3 0.51 -4.44 -4.22
C ILE A 3 0.03 -4.10 -5.63
N TYR A 4 -1.08 -4.69 -6.04
CA TYR A 4 -1.76 -4.31 -7.28
C TYR A 4 -3.26 -4.15 -7.07
N GLY A 5 -3.81 -3.16 -7.74
CA GLY A 5 -5.25 -3.00 -7.95
C GLY A 5 -5.48 -2.13 -9.18
N ALA A 6 -6.53 -2.44 -9.93
CA ALA A 6 -6.90 -1.64 -11.10
C ALA A 6 -7.82 -0.48 -10.72
N GLY A 7 -7.66 0.66 -11.39
CA GLY A 7 -8.53 1.84 -11.23
C GLY A 7 -8.67 2.29 -9.78
N SER A 8 -9.91 2.36 -9.27
CA SER A 8 -10.19 2.79 -7.90
C SER A 8 -9.57 1.90 -6.83
N SER A 9 -9.45 0.59 -7.09
CA SER A 9 -8.78 -0.35 -6.17
C SER A 9 -7.27 -0.11 -6.13
N GLY A 10 -6.68 0.38 -7.23
CA GLY A 10 -5.28 0.81 -7.27
C GLY A 10 -5.00 2.02 -6.37
N LEU A 11 -5.95 2.95 -6.27
CA LEU A 11 -5.83 4.08 -5.33
C LEU A 11 -5.86 3.61 -3.87
N VAL A 12 -6.66 2.57 -3.56
CA VAL A 12 -6.62 1.93 -2.23
C VAL A 12 -5.27 1.23 -2.02
N GLY A 13 -4.71 0.61 -3.06
CA GLY A 13 -3.36 0.04 -3.01
C GLY A 13 -2.27 1.07 -2.74
N LYS A 14 -2.38 2.27 -3.33
CA LYS A 14 -1.49 3.40 -3.04
C LYS A 14 -1.59 3.89 -1.59
N GLU A 15 -2.80 3.93 -1.03
CA GLU A 15 -2.97 4.25 0.39
C GLU A 15 -2.31 3.18 1.28
N LEU A 16 -2.50 1.89 0.97
CA LEU A 16 -1.85 0.80 1.69
C LEU A 16 -0.31 0.89 1.59
N GLU A 17 0.23 1.13 0.41
CA GLU A 17 1.67 1.38 0.19
C GLU A 17 2.17 2.51 1.10
N TYR A 18 1.50 3.65 1.11
CA TYR A 18 1.88 4.80 1.93
C TYR A 18 1.88 4.46 3.44
N GLN A 19 0.85 3.79 3.93
CA GLN A 19 0.73 3.39 5.33
C GLN A 19 1.81 2.40 5.75
N LEU A 20 2.13 1.43 4.89
CA LEU A 20 3.17 0.44 5.12
C LEU A 20 4.58 1.05 5.10
N ILE A 21 4.85 2.03 4.23
CA ILE A 21 6.10 2.80 4.23
C ILE A 21 6.28 3.52 5.58
N LYS A 22 5.22 4.07 6.17
CA LYS A 22 5.29 4.73 7.48
C LYS A 22 5.73 3.78 8.60
N ILE A 23 5.39 2.50 8.49
CA ILE A 23 5.86 1.45 9.41
C ILE A 23 7.09 0.70 8.88
N LYS A 24 7.81 1.30 7.91
CA LYS A 24 9.09 0.85 7.35
C LYS A 24 9.06 -0.53 6.68
N LYS A 25 7.95 -0.85 6.01
CA LYS A 25 7.88 -2.01 5.14
C LYS A 25 8.40 -1.64 3.75
N ASP A 26 9.13 -2.57 3.15
CA ASP A 26 9.53 -2.47 1.74
C ASP A 26 8.37 -2.95 0.87
N VAL A 27 7.74 -1.98 0.20
CA VAL A 27 6.51 -2.17 -0.55
C VAL A 27 6.46 -1.25 -1.76
N SER A 28 5.92 -1.77 -2.87
CA SER A 28 5.62 -0.99 -4.06
C SER A 28 4.22 -1.28 -4.58
N CYS A 29 3.57 -0.26 -5.15
CA CYS A 29 2.28 -0.35 -5.81
C CYS A 29 2.30 0.48 -7.09
N HIS A 30 2.25 -0.17 -8.26
CA HIS A 30 2.21 0.51 -9.54
C HIS A 30 0.82 0.40 -10.17
N LEU A 31 0.31 1.52 -10.69
CA LEU A 31 -0.98 1.55 -11.38
C LEU A 31 -0.88 1.04 -12.82
N ASP A 32 0.31 1.10 -13.41
CA ASP A 32 0.58 0.53 -14.72
C ASP A 32 0.78 -0.98 -14.62
N TYR A 33 -0.05 -1.72 -15.36
CA TYR A 33 -0.02 -3.18 -15.35
C TYR A 33 1.30 -3.75 -15.89
N SER A 34 1.87 -3.17 -16.94
CA SER A 34 3.06 -3.70 -17.60
C SER A 34 4.28 -3.63 -16.69
N ILE A 35 4.44 -2.51 -15.98
CA ILE A 35 5.43 -2.34 -14.92
C ILE A 35 5.15 -3.36 -13.80
N GLN A 36 3.89 -3.45 -13.36
CA GLN A 36 3.54 -4.33 -12.25
C GLN A 36 3.81 -5.81 -12.55
N PHE A 37 3.50 -6.25 -13.77
CA PHE A 37 3.77 -7.60 -14.26
C PHE A 37 5.27 -7.90 -14.25
N SER A 38 6.07 -6.96 -14.74
CA SER A 38 7.54 -7.08 -14.74
C SER A 38 8.09 -7.25 -13.32
N ILE A 39 7.56 -6.48 -12.35
CA ILE A 39 7.94 -6.59 -10.93
C ILE A 39 7.53 -7.96 -10.37
N VAL A 40 6.29 -8.41 -10.60
CA VAL A 40 5.82 -9.71 -10.09
C VAL A 40 6.66 -10.86 -10.65
N ASN A 41 7.11 -10.75 -11.90
CA ASN A 41 7.96 -11.75 -12.53
C ASN A 41 9.38 -11.85 -11.93
N THR A 42 9.78 -10.90 -11.08
CA THR A 42 11.07 -10.93 -10.35
C THR A 42 10.95 -11.41 -8.92
N LEU A 43 9.73 -11.68 -8.43
CA LEU A 43 9.49 -12.09 -7.05
C LEU A 43 9.82 -13.57 -6.83
N ASP A 44 10.10 -13.92 -5.57
CA ASP A 44 10.25 -15.29 -5.13
C ASP A 44 9.39 -15.62 -3.89
N LYS A 45 9.54 -16.84 -3.36
CA LYS A 45 8.79 -17.33 -2.18
C LYS A 45 8.96 -16.52 -0.89
N HIS A 46 9.94 -15.61 -0.83
CA HIS A 46 10.18 -14.71 0.29
C HIS A 46 9.49 -13.35 0.11
N ASP A 47 8.94 -13.08 -1.07
CA ASP A 47 8.11 -11.92 -1.35
C ASP A 47 6.64 -12.18 -1.04
N LEU A 48 5.80 -11.16 -1.26
CA LEU A 48 4.36 -11.23 -1.04
C LEU A 48 3.66 -10.37 -2.09
N LEU A 49 2.65 -10.94 -2.76
CA LEU A 49 1.75 -10.22 -3.64
C LEU A 49 0.41 -9.94 -2.94
N ILE A 50 -0.02 -8.68 -2.93
CA ILE A 50 -1.35 -8.28 -2.46
C ILE A 50 -2.18 -7.80 -3.64
N ILE A 51 -3.32 -8.43 -3.89
CA ILE A 51 -4.28 -8.01 -4.92
C ILE A 51 -5.49 -7.36 -4.25
N ILE A 52 -5.84 -6.16 -4.71
CA ILE A 52 -7.05 -5.46 -4.31
C ILE A 52 -7.99 -5.40 -5.51
N SER A 53 -9.14 -6.06 -5.38
CA SER A 53 -10.12 -6.11 -6.46
C SER A 53 -11.53 -6.21 -5.92
N HIS A 54 -12.36 -5.20 -6.17
CA HIS A 54 -13.74 -5.22 -5.68
C HIS A 54 -14.56 -6.36 -6.29
N SER A 55 -14.55 -6.52 -7.62
CA SER A 55 -15.35 -7.55 -8.29
C SER A 55 -14.79 -8.96 -8.16
N GLY A 56 -13.49 -9.09 -7.88
CA GLY A 56 -12.79 -10.39 -7.92
C GLY A 56 -12.53 -10.92 -9.34
N GLU A 57 -12.87 -10.13 -10.37
CA GLU A 57 -12.91 -10.57 -11.77
C GLU A 57 -11.95 -9.80 -12.70
N ASN A 58 -11.15 -8.90 -12.15
CA ASN A 58 -10.17 -8.14 -12.92
C ASN A 58 -9.12 -9.08 -13.54
N GLN A 59 -9.04 -9.10 -14.88
CA GLN A 59 -8.20 -10.03 -15.62
C GLN A 59 -6.71 -9.87 -15.31
N ASP A 60 -6.26 -8.63 -15.14
CA ASP A 60 -4.85 -8.33 -14.83
C ASP A 60 -4.46 -8.89 -13.46
N GLY A 61 -5.32 -8.70 -12.45
CA GLY A 61 -5.13 -9.29 -11.12
C GLY A 61 -5.14 -10.82 -11.15
N VAL A 62 -6.02 -11.44 -11.95
CA VAL A 62 -6.04 -12.90 -12.17
C VAL A 62 -4.71 -13.38 -12.78
N LYS A 63 -4.19 -12.68 -13.79
CA LYS A 63 -2.90 -13.02 -14.42
C LYS A 63 -1.74 -12.90 -13.43
N LEU A 64 -1.71 -11.84 -12.62
CA LEU A 64 -0.67 -11.65 -11.61
C LEU A 64 -0.71 -12.72 -10.51
N LEU A 65 -1.90 -13.13 -10.05
CA LEU A 65 -2.03 -14.24 -9.10
C LEU A 65 -1.59 -15.56 -9.70
N THR A 66 -1.96 -15.82 -10.95
CA THR A 66 -1.54 -17.04 -11.65
C THR A 66 -0.01 -17.09 -11.76
N LEU A 67 0.62 -15.97 -12.09
CA LEU A 67 2.08 -15.86 -12.14
C LEU A 67 2.71 -16.04 -10.76
N ALA A 68 2.18 -15.39 -9.72
CA ALA A 68 2.66 -15.54 -8.35
C ALA A 68 2.59 -17.01 -7.89
N GLN A 69 1.49 -17.71 -8.18
CA GLN A 69 1.33 -19.13 -7.88
C GLN A 69 2.38 -19.99 -8.62
N GLN A 70 2.66 -19.71 -9.89
CA GLN A 70 3.70 -20.40 -10.66
C GLN A 70 5.10 -20.19 -10.08
N LEU A 71 5.37 -19.00 -9.53
CA LEU A 71 6.63 -18.64 -8.89
C LEU A 71 6.73 -19.10 -7.42
N GLY A 72 5.65 -19.61 -6.83
CA GLY A 72 5.58 -19.96 -5.41
C GLY A 72 5.60 -18.75 -4.48
N VAL A 73 5.20 -17.58 -4.98
CA VAL A 73 5.09 -16.33 -4.23
C VAL A 73 3.78 -16.35 -3.45
N PRO A 74 3.78 -16.21 -2.11
CA PRO A 74 2.55 -16.16 -1.34
C PRO A 74 1.73 -14.91 -1.70
N SER A 75 0.41 -15.04 -1.59
CA SER A 75 -0.53 -14.03 -2.05
C SER A 75 -1.69 -13.77 -1.10
N ILE A 76 -2.11 -12.51 -1.02
CA ILE A 76 -3.31 -12.07 -0.30
C ILE A 76 -4.24 -11.37 -1.28
N ALA A 77 -5.53 -11.71 -1.26
CA ALA A 77 -6.56 -10.97 -1.99
C ALA A 77 -7.51 -10.24 -1.05
N ILE A 78 -7.66 -8.93 -1.28
CA ILE A 78 -8.70 -8.08 -0.68
C ILE A 78 -9.82 -7.93 -1.70
N THR A 79 -10.92 -8.67 -1.50
CA THR A 79 -12.01 -8.76 -2.48
C THR A 79 -13.38 -8.88 -1.84
N LYS A 80 -14.46 -8.63 -2.57
CA LYS A 80 -15.82 -8.76 -2.05
C LYS A 80 -16.08 -10.19 -1.58
N MET A 81 -16.83 -10.36 -0.50
CA MET A 81 -17.30 -11.68 -0.05
C MET A 81 -18.08 -12.40 -1.16
N GLY A 82 -17.71 -13.66 -1.42
CA GLY A 82 -18.28 -14.49 -2.47
C GLY A 82 -17.20 -15.25 -3.25
N GLN A 83 -17.65 -16.09 -4.20
CA GLN A 83 -16.76 -16.80 -5.12
C GLN A 83 -16.41 -15.91 -6.31
N SER A 84 -15.14 -15.90 -6.70
CA SER A 84 -14.58 -15.15 -7.83
C SER A 84 -13.29 -15.82 -8.33
N ARG A 85 -12.82 -15.45 -9.51
CA ARG A 85 -11.52 -15.94 -10.01
C ARG A 85 -10.36 -15.57 -9.09
N ILE A 86 -10.33 -14.33 -8.58
CA ILE A 86 -9.28 -13.89 -7.65
C ILE A 86 -9.34 -14.67 -6.33
N SER A 87 -10.54 -14.90 -5.78
CA SER A 87 -10.66 -15.63 -4.51
C SER A 87 -10.28 -17.11 -4.63
N GLY A 88 -10.43 -17.72 -5.82
CA GLY A 88 -10.01 -19.09 -6.06
C GLY A 88 -8.49 -19.27 -6.28
N LEU A 89 -7.74 -18.19 -6.47
CA LEU A 89 -6.30 -18.23 -6.76
C LEU A 89 -5.42 -17.78 -5.59
N ALA A 90 -5.89 -16.86 -4.75
CA ALA A 90 -5.09 -16.31 -3.67
C ALA A 90 -4.97 -17.26 -2.47
N ASP A 91 -3.81 -17.25 -1.79
CA ASP A 91 -3.56 -18.10 -0.62
C ASP A 91 -4.35 -17.66 0.61
N VAL A 92 -4.53 -16.35 0.76
CA VAL A 92 -5.27 -15.74 1.87
C VAL A 92 -6.30 -14.75 1.35
N LEU A 93 -7.51 -14.82 1.89
CA LEU A 93 -8.62 -13.94 1.53
C LEU A 93 -8.97 -12.99 2.67
N LEU A 94 -9.00 -11.70 2.36
CA LEU A 94 -9.54 -10.65 3.22
C LEU A 94 -10.82 -10.11 2.57
N HIS A 95 -11.96 -10.54 3.09
CA HIS A 95 -13.24 -10.20 2.49
C HIS A 95 -13.69 -8.77 2.86
N THR A 96 -14.19 -8.08 1.85
CA THR A 96 -14.90 -6.80 1.99
C THR A 96 -16.40 -7.05 1.83
N ILE A 97 -17.20 -6.28 2.57
CA ILE A 97 -18.65 -6.29 2.44
C ILE A 97 -19.06 -4.90 1.97
N SER A 98 -19.75 -4.84 0.84
CA SER A 98 -20.32 -3.60 0.33
C SER A 98 -21.55 -3.86 -0.52
N THR A 99 -22.63 -3.14 -0.23
CA THR A 99 -23.85 -3.10 -1.02
C THR A 99 -23.77 -1.93 -2.00
N GLU A 100 -23.16 -2.14 -3.17
CA GLU A 100 -23.16 -1.12 -4.22
C GLU A 100 -24.51 -1.15 -4.95
N SER A 101 -25.34 -0.13 -4.77
CA SER A 101 -26.58 0.07 -5.53
C SER A 101 -26.29 0.94 -6.75
N VAL A 102 -26.08 0.32 -7.92
CA VAL A 102 -26.20 0.89 -9.30
C VAL A 102 -25.43 2.20 -9.62
N SER A 103 -24.71 2.81 -8.69
CA SER A 103 -23.84 3.97 -8.91
C SER A 103 -22.48 3.49 -9.42
N ARG A 104 -22.44 3.04 -10.68
CA ARG A 104 -21.19 2.64 -11.37
C ARG A 104 -20.19 3.79 -11.52
N LEU A 105 -20.61 5.04 -11.29
CA LEU A 105 -19.80 6.23 -11.54
C LEU A 105 -18.76 6.48 -10.43
N ILE A 106 -19.11 6.22 -9.16
CA ILE A 106 -18.20 6.47 -8.04
C ILE A 106 -18.29 5.30 -7.04
N PRO A 107 -17.28 4.43 -6.97
CA PRO A 107 -17.28 3.25 -6.09
C PRO A 107 -16.92 3.67 -4.65
N ILE A 108 -17.81 4.39 -3.97
CA ILE A 108 -17.54 4.93 -2.62
C ILE A 108 -17.60 3.82 -1.57
N ARG A 109 -18.66 3.00 -1.57
CA ARG A 109 -18.89 2.01 -0.51
C ARG A 109 -17.86 0.90 -0.54
N SER A 110 -17.58 0.40 -1.74
CA SER A 110 -16.53 -0.59 -2.00
C SER A 110 -15.15 -0.05 -1.58
N LYS A 111 -14.79 1.19 -1.91
CA LYS A 111 -13.54 1.81 -1.45
C LYS A 111 -13.48 1.95 0.07
N ILE A 112 -14.53 2.43 0.73
CA ILE A 112 -14.57 2.55 2.19
C ILE A 112 -14.35 1.16 2.82
N SER A 113 -15.01 0.13 2.31
CA SER A 113 -14.87 -1.24 2.79
C SER A 113 -13.43 -1.75 2.63
N GLN A 114 -12.82 -1.55 1.46
CA GLN A 114 -11.41 -1.90 1.22
C GLN A 114 -10.47 -1.10 2.13
N LEU A 115 -10.68 0.21 2.30
CA LEU A 115 -9.92 1.08 3.19
C LEU A 115 -9.98 0.62 4.65
N SER A 116 -11.17 0.23 5.11
CA SER A 116 -11.35 -0.31 6.47
C SER A 116 -10.53 -1.59 6.67
N VAL A 117 -10.56 -2.52 5.71
CA VAL A 117 -9.78 -3.77 5.77
C VAL A 117 -8.28 -3.50 5.79
N ILE A 118 -7.77 -2.63 4.91
CA ILE A 118 -6.33 -2.31 4.91
C ILE A 118 -5.90 -1.60 6.19
N ASN A 119 -6.74 -0.71 6.73
CA ASN A 119 -6.44 0.00 7.97
C ASN A 119 -6.36 -0.99 9.14
N MET A 120 -7.29 -1.95 9.23
CA MET A 120 -7.22 -3.01 10.24
C MET A 120 -5.95 -3.84 10.11
N LEU A 121 -5.55 -4.20 8.89
CA LEU A 121 -4.31 -4.93 8.63
C LEU A 121 -3.09 -4.13 9.11
N VAL A 122 -2.96 -2.88 8.69
CA VAL A 122 -1.84 -2.02 9.07
C VAL A 122 -1.83 -1.74 10.57
N THR A 123 -2.98 -1.48 11.19
CA THR A 123 -3.08 -1.27 12.64
C THR A 123 -2.61 -2.49 13.41
N ASN A 124 -3.01 -3.70 13.00
CA ASN A 124 -2.53 -4.92 13.64
C ASN A 124 -1.03 -5.12 13.44
N LEU A 125 -0.51 -4.92 12.24
CA LEU A 125 0.94 -4.96 11.97
C LEU A 125 1.68 -3.96 12.86
N PHE A 126 1.17 -2.73 12.96
CA PHE A 126 1.77 -1.69 13.79
C PHE A 126 1.77 -2.05 15.27
N ILE A 127 0.68 -2.60 15.81
CA ILE A 127 0.57 -3.04 17.20
C ILE A 127 1.53 -4.20 17.50
N GLN A 128 1.61 -5.19 16.61
CA GLN A 128 2.53 -6.32 16.77
C GLN A 128 3.99 -5.90 16.71
N GLN A 129 4.29 -4.90 15.87
CA GLN A 129 5.62 -4.32 15.74
C GLN A 129 5.85 -3.14 16.67
N TYR A 130 4.94 -2.88 17.62
CA TYR A 130 4.99 -1.76 18.54
C TYR A 130 6.11 -1.99 19.56
N ASP A 131 7.32 -1.77 19.09
CA ASP A 131 8.54 -1.68 19.85
C ASP A 131 8.78 -0.19 20.14
N GLU A 132 9.13 0.18 21.37
CA GLU A 132 9.38 1.56 21.82
C GLU A 132 10.34 2.34 20.91
N ARG A 133 11.14 1.62 20.11
CA ARG A 133 12.03 2.15 19.07
C ARG A 133 11.31 2.94 17.98
N LEU A 134 10.07 2.59 17.60
CA LEU A 134 9.31 3.34 16.59
C LEU A 134 8.85 4.70 17.14
N LEU A 135 8.43 4.77 18.41
CA LEU A 135 8.10 6.02 19.10
C LEU A 135 9.31 6.96 19.16
N LYS A 136 10.45 6.45 19.67
CA LYS A 136 11.68 7.24 19.82
C LYS A 136 12.14 7.81 18.48
N GLN A 137 12.07 7.03 17.40
CA GLN A 137 12.52 7.50 16.09
C GLN A 137 11.58 8.50 15.41
N THR A 138 10.27 8.39 15.66
CA THR A 138 9.29 9.36 15.14
C THR A 138 9.45 10.71 15.85
N GLN A 139 9.69 10.68 17.17
CA GLN A 139 10.03 11.85 17.98
C GLN A 139 11.37 12.47 17.54
N THR A 140 12.42 11.66 17.38
CA THR A 140 13.73 12.14 16.91
C THR A 140 13.67 12.78 15.52
N ARG A 141 12.81 12.31 14.60
CA ARG A 141 12.64 12.93 13.28
C ARG A 141 11.94 14.28 13.36
N ALA A 142 10.90 14.39 14.17
CA ALA A 142 10.21 15.67 14.41
C ALA A 142 11.15 16.69 15.08
N GLU A 143 11.94 16.25 16.06
CA GLU A 143 12.96 17.07 16.73
C GLU A 143 14.08 17.50 15.76
N ARG A 144 14.59 16.60 14.92
CA ARG A 144 15.59 16.95 13.89
C ARG A 144 15.07 17.98 12.90
N PHE A 145 13.82 17.83 12.46
CA PHE A 145 13.19 18.78 11.54
C PHE A 145 12.97 20.15 12.21
N TYR A 146 12.52 20.17 13.47
CA TYR A 146 12.35 21.39 14.25
C TYR A 146 13.69 22.10 14.51
N ASN A 147 14.73 21.35 14.89
CA ASN A 147 16.08 21.88 15.15
C ASN A 147 16.74 22.42 13.88
N GLN A 148 16.56 21.77 12.72
CA GLN A 148 17.04 22.32 11.44
C GLN A 148 16.33 23.64 11.07
N LYS A 149 15.03 23.74 11.33
CA LYS A 149 14.26 24.97 11.07
C LYS A 149 14.69 26.13 11.98
N GLN A 150 14.93 25.85 13.27
CA GLN A 150 15.48 26.82 14.23
C GLN A 150 16.89 27.29 13.83
N GLN A 151 17.76 26.37 13.39
CA GLN A 151 19.10 26.69 12.89
C GLN A 151 19.07 27.51 11.59
N ALA A 152 18.10 27.27 10.70
CA ALA A 152 17.92 28.06 9.48
C ALA A 152 17.42 29.49 9.78
N LEU A 153 16.60 29.66 10.83
CA LEU A 153 16.06 30.95 11.28
C LEU A 153 17.08 31.80 12.08
N THR A 154 18.09 31.17 12.68
CA THR A 154 19.14 31.83 13.48
C THR A 154 20.40 32.16 12.69
N ARG A 155 20.49 31.79 11.40
CA ARG A 155 21.59 32.23 10.54
C ARG A 155 21.41 33.73 10.21
N PRO A 156 22.31 34.62 10.66
CA PRO A 156 22.23 36.02 10.26
C PRO A 156 22.42 36.10 8.75
N HIS A 157 21.51 36.79 8.06
CA HIS A 157 21.73 37.22 6.68
C HIS A 157 23.00 38.09 6.67
N THR A 158 24.14 37.52 6.27
CA THR A 158 25.33 38.29 5.92
C THR A 158 25.06 39.01 4.59
N LEU A 159 24.32 40.10 4.68
CA LEU A 159 24.36 41.22 3.75
C LEU A 159 25.65 42.00 4.03
N ALA A 160 26.78 41.54 3.48
CA ALA A 160 27.98 42.35 3.33
C ALA A 160 28.95 41.63 2.38
N GLY A 161 29.05 42.10 1.13
CA GLY A 161 30.06 41.57 0.22
C GLY A 161 29.95 41.95 -1.26
N LEU A 162 29.40 43.13 -1.60
CA LEU A 162 29.57 43.73 -2.92
C LEU A 162 29.93 45.21 -2.73
N LYS A 163 31.19 45.42 -2.35
CA LYS A 163 31.94 46.65 -2.64
C LYS A 163 33.24 46.23 -3.29
N THR A 164 33.30 46.35 -4.61
CA THR A 164 34.28 47.08 -5.43
C THR A 164 33.96 46.82 -6.89
#